data_AF-A0A640KFV6-F1
#
_entry.id   AF-A0A640KFV6-F1
#
_cell.length_a   1.000
_cell.length_b   1.000
_cell.length_c   1.000
_cell.angle_alpha   90.00
_cell.angle_beta   90.00
_cell.angle_gamma   90.00
#
_symmetry.space_group_name_H-M   'P 1'
#
loop_
_entity.id
_entity.type
_entity.pdbx_description
1 polymer ?
#
loop_
_entity_poly.entity_id
_entity_poly.type
_entity_poly.pdbx_seq_one_letter_code
_entity_poly.pdbx_strand_id
1 'polypeptide(L)'
;MSLAMKYLRRVCLCTRREYFRHRTPIVVFLFLYFLFHTRTRTHAPIRVRRACVPRLSSIRLHTPSSSFPFPSMPAAAVSPLEQRLAQLAKRFDVIESGLKHLHQQLQNTSLGGAAAGAASPDVSPSGTSSAAKAATDLPALQPNSKDPLEVAKLRRHCLESGLHSAEFLWVPSNYYQENLQWRRDALHAPSIRHLCKTILMENTHCTNNDCADRSNSRYYLVVYQYVDRFNSDMVGRAIQELNPGMGKKKFNFRLADPAEAEKLTGVRSGAVAPFGTVIPIPVILSVGVTQLVPPIFYVGGGHVDCKCRLDTEEFMRVSNAILAPISVPLTEEELEQIAD
;
A
#
# COMPACT_ATOMS: atom_id res chain seq x y z
N MET A 1 47.96 4.77 21.56
CA MET A 1 48.75 6.00 21.33
C MET A 1 47.94 6.86 20.37
N SER A 2 46.94 7.62 20.82
CA SER A 2 46.99 8.96 21.44
C SER A 2 47.63 10.04 20.57
N LEU A 3 46.77 10.97 20.11
CA LEU A 3 46.90 12.40 19.76
C LEU A 3 45.85 12.67 18.66
N ALA A 4 44.95 13.66 18.67
CA ALA A 4 44.93 15.00 19.24
C ALA A 4 43.45 15.47 19.38
N MET A 5 43.00 16.05 20.50
CA MET A 5 42.95 17.50 20.84
C MET A 5 42.01 18.32 19.92
N LYS A 6 40.93 19.00 20.35
CA LYS A 6 40.79 20.10 21.35
C LYS A 6 39.29 20.39 21.59
N TYR A 7 38.78 20.45 22.83
CA TYR A 7 38.59 21.63 23.72
C TYR A 7 37.46 22.61 23.30
N LEU A 8 36.64 23.29 24.12
CA LEU A 8 36.05 23.23 25.48
C LEU A 8 35.54 24.67 25.77
N ARG A 9 34.33 24.84 26.36
CA ARG A 9 33.83 25.92 27.26
C ARG A 9 32.30 25.93 27.16
N ARG A 10 31.44 25.59 28.13
CA ARG A 10 31.33 25.75 29.60
C ARG A 10 31.18 27.21 30.10
N VAL A 11 29.94 27.55 30.47
CA VAL A 11 29.49 28.48 31.53
C VAL A 11 28.33 27.73 32.23
N CYS A 12 28.54 27.06 33.37
CA CYS A 12 28.39 27.50 34.78
C CYS A 12 26.96 27.97 35.12
N LEU A 13 26.06 27.16 35.71
CA LEU A 13 25.90 26.66 37.10
C LEU A 13 25.67 27.73 38.19
N CYS A 14 24.69 27.39 39.07
CA CYS A 14 24.24 27.98 40.35
C CYS A 14 22.96 28.86 40.26
N THR A 15 21.90 28.68 41.05
CA THR A 15 21.79 28.07 42.40
C THR A 15 20.33 27.80 42.86
N ARG A 16 20.13 26.64 43.52
CA ARG A 16 19.41 26.37 44.81
C ARG A 16 17.89 26.59 44.96
N ARG A 17 17.11 25.53 45.30
CA ARG A 17 16.69 25.01 46.66
C ARG A 17 15.51 25.83 47.23
N GLU A 18 14.45 25.33 47.89
CA GLU A 18 14.18 24.08 48.62
C GLU A 18 12.69 24.07 49.11
N TYR A 19 12.22 22.90 49.56
CA TYR A 19 11.15 22.63 50.56
C TYR A 19 9.66 23.03 50.33
N PHE A 20 8.78 22.02 50.23
CA PHE A 20 7.77 21.75 51.29
C PHE A 20 7.27 20.30 51.28
N ARG A 21 6.93 19.81 52.47
CA ARG A 21 6.69 18.41 52.88
C ARG A 21 5.44 18.42 53.77
N HIS A 22 4.45 17.53 53.56
CA HIS A 22 3.50 16.98 54.57
C HIS A 22 2.49 16.05 53.85
N ARG A 23 2.49 14.72 54.08
CA ARG A 23 1.81 13.90 55.14
C ARG A 23 0.28 13.72 54.91
N THR A 24 -0.19 12.57 54.38
CA THR A 24 -0.74 11.33 55.05
C THR A 24 -2.31 11.27 55.02
N PRO A 25 -3.01 10.17 55.37
CA PRO A 25 -3.57 9.16 54.43
C PRO A 25 -5.06 8.78 54.73
N ILE A 26 -5.53 7.59 54.28
CA ILE A 26 -6.77 6.86 54.69
C ILE A 26 -8.01 7.27 53.85
N VAL A 27 -8.71 6.39 53.12
CA VAL A 27 -9.70 5.41 53.61
C VAL A 27 -9.76 4.15 52.73
N VAL A 28 -9.77 3.01 53.43
CA VAL A 28 -10.11 1.65 53.03
C VAL A 28 -11.62 1.51 52.89
N PHE A 29 -12.14 0.85 51.85
CA PHE A 29 -13.38 0.05 51.97
C PHE A 29 -13.31 -1.20 51.09
N LEU A 30 -13.29 -2.35 51.79
CA LEU A 30 -13.62 -3.68 51.31
C LEU A 30 -15.08 -3.73 50.83
N PHE A 31 -15.42 -4.62 49.89
CA PHE A 31 -16.19 -5.82 50.22
C PHE A 31 -16.28 -6.82 49.05
N LEU A 32 -15.85 -8.04 49.35
CA LEU A 32 -16.08 -9.29 48.63
C LEU A 32 -17.56 -9.67 48.65
N TYR A 33 -18.13 -10.13 47.54
CA TYR A 33 -19.27 -11.08 47.41
C TYR A 33 -19.28 -11.45 45.90
N PHE A 34 -19.28 -12.69 45.39
CA PHE A 34 -19.55 -14.00 45.94
C PHE A 34 -18.95 -15.08 45.02
N LEU A 35 -18.37 -16.11 45.63
CA LEU A 35 -17.93 -17.36 45.01
C LEU A 35 -19.09 -18.38 45.11
N PHE A 36 -19.05 -19.41 44.25
CA PHE A 36 -19.88 -20.64 44.20
C PHE A 36 -21.16 -20.64 43.33
N HIS A 37 -21.01 -21.15 42.11
CA HIS A 37 -21.59 -22.46 41.84
C HIS A 37 -20.70 -23.32 40.93
N THR A 38 -20.18 -24.38 41.53
CA THR A 38 -19.55 -25.53 40.91
C THR A 38 -20.58 -26.32 40.09
N ARG A 39 -20.23 -26.74 38.87
CA ARG A 39 -20.58 -28.11 38.45
C ARG A 39 -19.65 -28.65 37.37
N THR A 40 -19.11 -29.81 37.72
CA THR A 40 -18.28 -30.74 36.99
C THR A 40 -18.98 -31.33 35.77
N ARG A 41 -18.24 -31.61 34.68
CA ARG A 41 -18.58 -32.69 33.73
C ARG A 41 -17.35 -33.17 32.93
N THR A 42 -16.77 -34.24 33.46
CA THR A 42 -16.28 -35.47 32.80
C THR A 42 -16.03 -35.49 31.29
N HIS A 43 -14.82 -35.91 30.94
CA HIS A 43 -14.36 -36.46 29.66
C HIS A 43 -15.17 -37.68 29.17
N ALA A 44 -15.37 -37.79 27.84
CA ALA A 44 -15.32 -39.05 27.09
C ALA A 44 -15.19 -38.80 25.56
N PRO A 45 -14.56 -39.72 24.79
CA PRO A 45 -14.00 -39.45 23.46
C PRO A 45 -14.94 -39.74 22.28
N ILE A 46 -14.71 -39.06 21.16
CA ILE A 46 -15.41 -39.23 19.88
C ILE A 46 -14.86 -40.47 19.15
N ARG A 47 -15.78 -41.42 18.89
CA ARG A 47 -15.55 -42.70 18.24
C ARG A 47 -15.80 -42.56 16.73
N VAL A 48 -14.77 -42.82 15.93
CA VAL A 48 -14.84 -42.92 14.46
C VAL A 48 -15.72 -44.11 14.07
N ARG A 49 -16.77 -43.88 13.28
CA ARG A 49 -17.55 -44.95 12.63
C ARG A 49 -17.27 -44.97 11.13
N ARG A 50 -16.74 -46.12 10.68
CA ARG A 50 -16.63 -46.54 9.27
C ARG A 50 -18.03 -46.68 8.67
N ALA A 51 -18.25 -46.08 7.50
CA ALA A 51 -19.43 -46.32 6.69
C ALA A 51 -19.22 -47.57 5.81
N CYS A 52 -20.26 -48.40 5.79
CA CYS A 52 -20.34 -49.70 5.15
C CYS A 52 -20.84 -49.55 3.71
N VAL A 53 -20.24 -50.31 2.79
CA VAL A 53 -20.64 -50.46 1.38
C VAL A 53 -21.86 -51.37 1.29
N PRO A 54 -22.91 -51.05 0.50
CA PRO A 54 -23.89 -52.03 0.09
C PRO A 54 -23.61 -52.60 -1.30
N ARG A 55 -24.05 -53.85 -1.41
CA ARG A 55 -23.76 -54.89 -2.39
C ARG A 55 -24.73 -54.83 -3.57
N LEU A 56 -24.25 -55.29 -4.73
CA LEU A 56 -24.97 -55.53 -5.97
C LEU A 56 -26.27 -56.33 -5.81
N SER A 57 -27.29 -55.95 -6.58
CA SER A 57 -28.33 -56.84 -7.08
C SER A 57 -28.63 -56.56 -8.56
N SER A 58 -28.77 -57.66 -9.28
CA SER A 58 -28.92 -57.80 -10.72
C SER A 58 -30.38 -57.63 -11.15
N ILE A 59 -30.67 -56.86 -12.21
CA ILE A 59 -31.94 -56.91 -12.94
C ILE A 59 -31.68 -56.85 -14.46
N ARG A 60 -32.46 -57.69 -15.16
CA ARG A 60 -32.37 -58.13 -16.56
C ARG A 60 -32.70 -57.06 -17.61
N LEU A 61 -32.19 -57.36 -18.81
CA LEU A 61 -32.45 -56.84 -20.14
C LEU A 61 -33.93 -56.64 -20.50
N HIS A 62 -34.22 -55.51 -21.15
CA HIS A 62 -35.20 -55.40 -22.22
C HIS A 62 -34.77 -54.32 -23.23
N THR A 63 -34.64 -54.71 -24.50
CA THR A 63 -34.56 -53.82 -25.66
C THR A 63 -35.94 -53.27 -26.00
N PRO A 64 -36.02 -52.04 -26.53
CA PRO A 64 -36.67 -51.93 -27.84
C PRO A 64 -35.96 -50.95 -28.79
N SER A 65 -36.04 -51.33 -30.06
CA SER A 65 -35.74 -50.55 -31.25
C SER A 65 -36.63 -49.31 -31.37
N SER A 66 -36.05 -48.15 -31.63
CA SER A 66 -36.69 -47.12 -32.47
C SER A 66 -35.64 -46.15 -33.02
N SER A 67 -35.68 -46.01 -34.35
CA SER A 67 -34.90 -45.10 -35.17
C SER A 67 -35.48 -43.67 -35.07
N PHE A 68 -34.66 -42.71 -34.66
CA PHE A 68 -34.94 -41.27 -34.78
C PHE A 68 -33.78 -40.56 -35.51
N PRO A 69 -34.07 -39.49 -36.27
CA PRO A 69 -33.11 -38.83 -37.12
C PRO A 69 -32.12 -37.98 -36.30
N PHE A 70 -30.84 -38.04 -36.67
CA PHE A 70 -29.77 -37.24 -36.07
C PHE A 70 -30.00 -35.73 -36.31
N PRO A 71 -29.95 -34.89 -35.26
CA PRO A 71 -29.84 -33.45 -35.43
C PRO A 71 -28.41 -33.08 -35.87
N SER A 72 -28.32 -32.07 -36.74
CA SER A 72 -27.06 -31.50 -37.22
C SER A 72 -26.16 -31.02 -36.08
N MET A 73 -24.88 -31.40 -36.15
CA MET A 73 -23.82 -31.00 -35.22
C MET A 73 -23.71 -29.47 -35.14
N PRO A 74 -23.68 -28.87 -33.94
CA PRO A 74 -23.29 -27.47 -33.80
C PRO A 74 -21.79 -27.32 -34.09
N ALA A 75 -21.43 -26.21 -34.74
CA ALA A 75 -20.05 -25.84 -35.01
C ALA A 75 -19.19 -25.92 -33.73
N ALA A 76 -18.01 -26.52 -33.84
CA ALA A 76 -17.07 -26.70 -32.74
C ALA A 76 -16.83 -25.36 -32.03
N ALA A 77 -17.17 -25.30 -30.75
CA ALA A 77 -16.86 -24.16 -29.90
C ALA A 77 -15.34 -24.07 -29.75
N VAL A 78 -14.76 -23.00 -30.28
CA VAL A 78 -13.33 -22.66 -30.15
C VAL A 78 -12.98 -22.65 -28.67
N SER A 79 -11.95 -23.41 -28.29
CA SER A 79 -11.56 -23.56 -26.88
C SER A 79 -11.10 -22.22 -26.29
N PRO A 80 -11.26 -21.99 -24.98
CA PRO A 80 -10.79 -20.78 -24.32
C PRO A 80 -9.28 -20.50 -24.54
N LEU A 81 -8.49 -21.56 -24.74
CA LEU A 81 -7.06 -21.46 -25.04
C LEU A 81 -6.81 -20.89 -26.45
N GLU A 82 -7.56 -21.36 -27.45
CA GLU A 82 -7.46 -20.86 -28.84
C GLU A 82 -7.90 -19.40 -28.95
N GLN A 83 -8.91 -18.98 -28.18
CA GLN A 83 -9.31 -17.57 -28.10
C GLN A 83 -8.20 -16.69 -27.50
N ARG A 84 -7.53 -17.17 -26.44
CA ARG A 84 -6.39 -16.49 -25.83
C ARG A 84 -5.20 -16.40 -26.79
N LEU A 85 -4.89 -17.48 -27.52
CA LEU A 85 -3.83 -17.50 -28.53
C LEU A 85 -4.12 -16.54 -29.68
N ALA A 86 -5.36 -16.49 -30.17
CA ALA A 86 -5.77 -15.55 -31.21
C ALA A 86 -5.68 -14.09 -30.73
N GLN A 87 -6.06 -13.83 -29.47
CA GLN A 87 -5.94 -12.49 -28.87
C GLN A 87 -4.48 -12.07 -28.69
N LEU A 88 -3.60 -13.00 -28.30
CA LEU A 88 -2.16 -12.75 -28.21
C LEU A 88 -1.55 -12.46 -29.59
N ALA A 89 -1.87 -13.25 -30.62
CA ALA A 89 -1.41 -13.02 -31.99
C ALA A 89 -1.78 -11.61 -32.47
N LYS A 90 -3.03 -11.19 -32.25
CA LYS A 90 -3.48 -9.84 -32.60
C LYS A 90 -2.72 -8.73 -31.87
N ARG A 91 -2.30 -8.95 -30.61
CA ARG A 91 -1.47 -7.99 -29.87
C ARG A 91 -0.06 -7.91 -30.45
N PHE A 92 0.53 -9.04 -30.84
CA PHE A 92 1.84 -9.07 -31.50
C PHE A 92 1.81 -8.30 -32.83
N ASP A 93 0.78 -8.45 -33.65
CA ASP A 93 0.65 -7.73 -34.92
C ASP A 93 0.62 -6.20 -34.73
N VAL A 94 -0.07 -5.73 -33.68
CA VAL A 94 -0.13 -4.30 -33.34
C VAL A 94 1.23 -3.78 -32.89
N ILE A 95 1.95 -4.55 -32.08
CA ILE A 95 3.31 -4.19 -31.62
C ILE A 95 4.27 -4.15 -32.80
N GLU A 96 4.25 -5.16 -33.67
CA GLU A 96 5.12 -5.21 -34.85
C GLU A 96 4.86 -4.03 -35.79
N SER A 97 3.60 -3.67 -35.99
CA SER A 97 3.20 -2.51 -36.79
C SER A 97 3.69 -1.20 -36.16
N GLY A 98 3.58 -1.05 -34.83
CA GLY A 98 4.09 0.11 -34.10
C GLY A 98 5.61 0.26 -34.20
N LEU A 99 6.35 -0.85 -34.11
CA LEU A 99 7.80 -0.86 -34.27
C LEU A 99 8.23 -0.47 -35.69
N LYS A 100 7.53 -0.95 -36.71
CA LYS A 100 7.77 -0.55 -38.11
C LYS A 100 7.55 0.94 -38.32
N HIS A 101 6.47 1.48 -37.77
CA HIS A 101 6.18 2.92 -37.84
C HIS A 101 7.28 3.76 -37.17
N LEU A 102 7.71 3.36 -35.97
CA LEU A 102 8.75 4.06 -35.22
C LEU A 102 10.10 4.02 -35.97
N HIS A 103 10.44 2.88 -36.55
CA HIS A 103 11.64 2.72 -37.38
C HIS A 103 11.60 3.65 -38.60
N GLN A 104 10.44 3.77 -39.25
CA GLN A 104 10.25 4.67 -40.39
C GLN A 104 10.34 6.15 -39.98
N GLN A 105 9.82 6.52 -38.81
CA GLN A 105 9.97 7.88 -38.28
C GLN A 105 11.43 8.24 -38.00
N LEU A 106 12.22 7.29 -37.46
CA LEU A 106 13.65 7.47 -37.20
C LEU A 106 14.47 7.58 -38.49
N GLN A 107 14.12 6.83 -39.53
CA GLN A 107 14.76 6.94 -40.85
C GLN A 107 14.40 8.26 -41.56
N ASN A 108 13.16 8.75 -41.40
CA ASN A 108 12.74 10.02 -42.00
C ASN A 108 13.33 11.24 -41.28
N THR A 109 13.66 11.12 -39.99
CA THR A 109 14.34 12.19 -39.23
C THR A 109 15.85 12.25 -39.49
N SER A 110 16.49 11.17 -39.93
CA SER A 110 17.93 11.17 -40.26
C SER A 110 18.26 11.82 -41.61
N LEU A 111 17.27 12.04 -42.48
CA LEU A 111 17.44 12.66 -43.81
C LEU A 111 17.04 14.15 -43.87
N GLY A 112 16.63 14.75 -42.74
CA GLY A 112 16.06 16.12 -42.70
C GLY A 112 16.88 17.19 -41.98
N GLY A 113 18.11 16.93 -41.52
CA GLY A 113 18.82 17.84 -40.60
C GLY A 113 20.30 18.01 -40.90
N ALA A 114 20.63 18.64 -42.03
CA ALA A 114 21.96 19.16 -42.28
C ALA A 114 21.88 20.64 -42.71
N ALA A 115 21.92 21.56 -41.74
CA ALA A 115 22.50 22.90 -41.90
C ALA A 115 22.49 23.71 -40.58
N ALA A 116 23.69 24.17 -40.20
CA ALA A 116 24.02 25.34 -39.36
C ALA A 116 23.53 25.36 -37.89
N GLY A 117 24.32 25.69 -36.88
CA GLY A 117 25.68 26.23 -36.82
C GLY A 117 26.09 26.36 -35.35
N ALA A 118 27.40 26.32 -35.11
CA ALA A 118 28.02 26.39 -33.80
C ALA A 118 27.90 27.77 -33.15
N ALA A 119 27.67 27.81 -31.82
CA ALA A 119 28.31 28.75 -30.89
C ALA A 119 27.91 28.43 -29.43
N SER A 120 28.90 28.21 -28.57
CA SER A 120 28.84 28.44 -27.12
C SER A 120 29.20 29.92 -26.83
N PRO A 121 28.83 30.53 -25.68
CA PRO A 121 29.60 30.30 -24.45
C PRO A 121 28.79 30.30 -23.12
N ASP A 122 29.46 29.81 -22.08
CA ASP A 122 29.32 30.01 -20.63
C ASP A 122 28.22 30.94 -20.10
N VAL A 123 27.40 30.43 -19.16
CA VAL A 123 26.96 31.15 -17.94
C VAL A 123 26.73 30.15 -16.78
N SER A 124 27.31 30.49 -15.62
CA SER A 124 27.24 29.80 -14.31
C SER A 124 25.82 29.72 -13.69
N PRO A 125 25.60 28.87 -12.66
CA PRO A 125 24.27 28.53 -12.18
C PRO A 125 23.80 29.51 -11.09
N SER A 126 22.84 30.37 -11.41
CA SER A 126 22.05 31.10 -10.41
C SER A 126 20.76 30.35 -10.13
N GLY A 127 20.62 29.87 -8.90
CA GLY A 127 19.41 29.22 -8.41
C GLY A 127 18.19 30.11 -8.55
N THR A 128 17.21 29.64 -9.31
CA THR A 128 15.84 30.15 -9.25
C THR A 128 15.10 29.33 -8.20
N SER A 129 14.91 29.95 -7.03
CA SER A 129 13.86 29.56 -6.09
C SER A 129 12.52 29.63 -6.83
N SER A 130 11.93 28.48 -7.10
CA SER A 130 10.55 28.39 -7.57
C SER A 130 9.66 29.01 -6.50
N ALA A 131 9.08 30.18 -6.81
CA ALA A 131 8.02 30.77 -6.02
C ALA A 131 6.87 29.76 -5.95
N ALA A 132 6.47 29.39 -4.73
CA ALA A 132 5.36 28.49 -4.49
C ALA A 132 4.10 29.01 -5.22
N LYS A 133 3.63 28.28 -6.24
CA LYS A 133 2.32 28.53 -6.85
C LYS A 133 1.24 28.51 -5.76
N ALA A 134 0.30 29.44 -5.82
CA ALA A 134 -0.84 29.43 -4.93
C ALA A 134 -1.68 28.16 -5.16
N ALA A 135 -2.23 27.57 -4.09
CA ALA A 135 -2.99 26.32 -4.15
C ALA A 135 -4.20 26.39 -5.12
N THR A 136 -4.73 27.57 -5.40
CA THR A 136 -5.82 27.79 -6.35
C THR A 136 -5.45 27.56 -7.83
N ASP A 137 -4.16 27.52 -8.16
CA ASP A 137 -3.68 27.54 -9.55
C ASP A 137 -3.26 26.15 -10.08
N LEU A 138 -3.71 25.07 -9.45
CA LEU A 138 -3.42 23.68 -9.82
C LEU A 138 -4.69 22.98 -10.32
N PRO A 139 -5.09 23.15 -11.59
CA PRO A 139 -6.33 22.59 -12.14
C PRO A 139 -6.49 21.08 -11.93
N ALA A 140 -5.40 20.32 -12.00
CA ALA A 140 -5.42 18.86 -11.88
C ALA A 140 -5.84 18.36 -10.48
N LEU A 141 -5.72 19.20 -9.45
CA LEU A 141 -6.08 18.89 -8.07
C LEU A 141 -7.41 19.50 -7.65
N GLN A 142 -8.05 20.32 -8.48
CA GLN A 142 -9.38 20.84 -8.17
C GLN A 142 -10.40 19.69 -8.19
N PRO A 143 -11.24 19.55 -7.14
CA PRO A 143 -12.29 18.53 -7.14
C PRO A 143 -13.23 18.66 -8.34
N ASN A 144 -13.49 17.55 -9.01
CA ASN A 144 -14.47 17.49 -10.10
C ASN A 144 -15.88 17.22 -9.53
N SER A 145 -16.92 17.75 -10.15
CA SER A 145 -18.32 17.44 -9.77
C SER A 145 -18.69 15.96 -9.92
N LYS A 146 -17.93 15.21 -10.72
CA LYS A 146 -18.07 13.75 -10.89
C LYS A 146 -17.27 12.92 -9.89
N ASP A 147 -16.37 13.55 -9.13
CA ASP A 147 -15.58 12.81 -8.14
C ASP A 147 -16.50 12.31 -7.02
N PRO A 148 -16.39 11.03 -6.60
CA PRO A 148 -16.95 10.60 -5.33
C PRO A 148 -16.42 11.47 -4.18
N LEU A 149 -17.23 11.60 -3.14
CA LEU A 149 -16.94 12.48 -2.00
C LEU A 149 -15.52 12.29 -1.45
N GLU A 150 -15.05 11.06 -1.35
CA GLU A 150 -13.75 10.76 -0.74
C GLU A 150 -12.57 11.13 -1.64
N VAL A 151 -12.72 10.98 -2.97
CA VAL A 151 -11.73 11.47 -3.94
C VAL A 151 -11.66 13.00 -3.89
N ALA A 152 -12.82 13.67 -3.85
CA ALA A 152 -12.90 15.13 -3.74
C ALA A 152 -12.26 15.66 -2.45
N LYS A 153 -12.42 14.96 -1.32
CA LYS A 153 -11.75 15.30 -0.05
C LYS A 153 -10.24 15.15 -0.15
N LEU A 154 -9.73 14.06 -0.73
CA LEU A 154 -8.29 13.84 -0.89
C LEU A 154 -7.65 14.89 -1.81
N ARG A 155 -8.31 15.24 -2.92
CA ARG A 155 -7.88 16.32 -3.81
C ARG A 155 -7.74 17.65 -3.07
N ARG A 156 -8.76 18.01 -2.28
CA ARG A 156 -8.72 19.21 -1.44
C ARG A 156 -7.59 19.15 -0.40
N HIS A 157 -7.42 18.00 0.25
CA HIS A 157 -6.32 17.79 1.19
C HIS A 157 -4.95 17.99 0.51
N CYS A 158 -4.77 17.55 -0.73
CA CYS A 158 -3.51 17.76 -1.47
C CYS A 158 -3.22 19.25 -1.68
N LEU A 159 -4.23 20.04 -2.03
CA LEU A 159 -4.12 21.49 -2.18
C LEU A 159 -3.72 22.17 -0.87
N GLU A 160 -4.39 21.81 0.22
CA GLU A 160 -4.21 22.41 1.55
C GLU A 160 -2.90 22.02 2.22
N SER A 161 -2.45 20.78 2.03
CA SER A 161 -1.23 20.24 2.65
C SER A 161 0.05 20.50 1.84
N GLY A 162 -0.08 20.93 0.58
CA GLY A 162 1.06 21.16 -0.30
C GLY A 162 1.61 19.89 -0.96
N LEU A 163 0.74 18.91 -1.26
CA LEU A 163 0.99 17.76 -2.14
C LEU A 163 0.56 18.10 -3.57
N HIS A 164 1.26 19.05 -4.17
CA HIS A 164 0.87 19.68 -5.42
C HIS A 164 1.23 18.87 -6.67
N SER A 165 2.17 17.91 -6.58
CA SER A 165 2.47 16.99 -7.68
C SER A 165 1.55 15.75 -7.75
N ALA A 166 0.62 15.62 -6.79
CA ALA A 166 -0.28 14.48 -6.74
C ALA A 166 -1.17 14.42 -7.99
N GLU A 167 -1.31 13.23 -8.57
CA GLU A 167 -2.14 13.00 -9.74
C GLU A 167 -3.12 11.85 -9.44
N PHE A 168 -4.40 12.06 -9.73
CA PHE A 168 -5.45 11.08 -9.49
C PHE A 168 -5.87 10.46 -10.82
N LEU A 169 -5.68 9.14 -10.94
CA LEU A 169 -5.92 8.37 -12.14
C LEU A 169 -7.09 7.41 -11.92
N TRP A 170 -8.08 7.49 -12.81
CA TRP A 170 -9.18 6.52 -12.84
C TRP A 170 -8.75 5.29 -13.63
N VAL A 171 -8.94 4.12 -13.03
CA VAL A 171 -8.60 2.82 -13.63
C VAL A 171 -9.87 2.01 -13.90
N PRO A 172 -9.83 1.03 -14.82
CA PRO A 172 -10.97 0.14 -15.06
C PRO A 172 -11.41 -0.62 -13.80
N SER A 173 -12.69 -0.95 -13.69
CA SER A 173 -13.26 -1.59 -12.50
C SER A 173 -12.74 -3.02 -12.23
N ASN A 174 -12.13 -3.66 -13.23
CA ASN A 174 -11.44 -4.95 -13.09
C ASN A 174 -10.00 -4.81 -12.54
N TYR A 175 -9.55 -3.62 -12.14
CA TYR A 175 -8.15 -3.35 -11.77
C TYR A 175 -7.58 -4.34 -10.74
N TYR A 176 -8.36 -4.73 -9.72
CA TYR A 176 -7.91 -5.66 -8.69
C TYR A 176 -8.06 -7.15 -9.06
N GLN A 177 -8.74 -7.45 -10.17
CA GLN A 177 -8.87 -8.79 -10.72
C GLN A 177 -7.73 -9.13 -11.68
N GLU A 178 -7.07 -8.10 -12.22
CA GLU A 178 -5.91 -8.24 -13.10
C GLU A 178 -4.60 -8.36 -12.31
N ASN A 179 -3.56 -8.87 -12.96
CA ASN A 179 -2.23 -9.05 -12.38
C ASN A 179 -1.41 -7.75 -12.31
N LEU A 180 -0.22 -7.77 -11.69
CA LEU A 180 0.56 -6.55 -11.45
C LEU A 180 1.04 -5.87 -12.74
N GLN A 181 1.39 -6.64 -13.78
CA GLN A 181 1.86 -6.13 -15.06
C GLN A 181 0.76 -5.32 -15.73
N TRP A 182 -0.45 -5.89 -15.75
CA TRP A 182 -1.61 -5.20 -16.29
C TRP A 182 -1.92 -3.93 -15.49
N ARG A 183 -1.87 -3.98 -14.16
CA ARG A 183 -2.10 -2.81 -13.30
C ARG A 183 -1.07 -1.70 -13.52
N ARG A 184 0.19 -2.07 -13.74
CA ARG A 184 1.25 -1.13 -14.15
C ARG A 184 0.85 -0.45 -15.45
N ASP A 185 0.44 -1.21 -16.45
CA ASP A 185 0.09 -0.70 -17.77
C ASP A 185 -1.14 0.23 -17.71
N ALA A 186 -2.15 -0.13 -16.93
CA ALA A 186 -3.35 0.67 -16.71
C ALA A 186 -3.07 2.04 -16.05
N LEU A 187 -1.97 2.14 -15.30
CA LEU A 187 -1.51 3.39 -14.68
C LEU A 187 -0.40 4.10 -15.45
N HIS A 188 0.08 3.50 -16.55
CA HIS A 188 1.31 3.91 -17.22
C HIS A 188 2.50 4.03 -16.25
N ALA A 189 2.53 3.18 -15.22
CA ALA A 189 3.57 3.20 -14.22
C ALA A 189 4.91 2.68 -14.83
N PRO A 190 6.07 3.22 -14.43
CA PRO A 190 7.35 2.81 -15.02
C PRO A 190 7.69 1.34 -14.79
N SER A 191 7.28 0.78 -13.65
CA SER A 191 7.42 -0.65 -13.35
C SER A 191 6.43 -1.10 -12.27
N ILE A 192 6.24 -2.40 -12.11
CA ILE A 192 5.42 -2.98 -11.02
C ILE A 192 5.95 -2.58 -9.62
N ARG A 193 7.24 -2.22 -9.53
CA ARG A 193 7.86 -1.73 -8.29
C ARG A 193 7.28 -0.39 -7.83
N HIS A 194 6.70 0.41 -8.73
CA HIS A 194 6.08 1.69 -8.40
C HIS A 194 4.67 1.53 -7.81
N LEU A 195 4.08 0.34 -7.89
CA LEU A 195 2.77 0.06 -7.31
C LEU A 195 2.94 -0.21 -5.81
N CYS A 196 2.34 0.62 -5.00
CA CYS A 196 2.35 0.51 -3.55
C CYS A 196 0.94 0.28 -2.99
N LYS A 197 0.89 -0.23 -1.77
CA LYS A 197 -0.34 -0.32 -0.97
C LYS A 197 -0.15 0.37 0.36
N THR A 198 -1.24 0.94 0.84
CA THR A 198 -1.35 1.50 2.18
C THR A 198 -2.19 0.57 3.02
N ILE A 199 -1.67 0.16 4.17
CA ILE A 199 -2.42 -0.63 5.16
C ILE A 199 -2.42 0.08 6.51
N LEU A 200 -3.46 -0.14 7.31
CA LEU A 200 -3.52 0.36 8.68
C LEU A 200 -3.04 -0.73 9.65
N MET A 201 -1.98 -0.43 10.39
CA MET A 201 -1.45 -1.29 11.45
C MET A 201 -1.86 -0.74 12.82
N GLU A 202 -2.22 -1.63 13.74
CA GLU A 202 -2.50 -1.34 15.13
C GLU A 202 -1.39 -1.92 16.01
N ASN A 203 -0.81 -1.10 16.89
CA ASN A 203 -0.04 -1.58 18.03
C ASN A 203 -0.98 -1.97 19.18
N THR A 204 -1.32 -3.24 19.30
CA THR A 204 -2.31 -3.71 20.28
C THR A 204 -1.80 -3.63 21.73
N HIS A 205 -0.51 -3.34 21.94
CA HIS A 205 0.10 -3.14 23.26
C HIS A 205 0.40 -1.66 23.55
N CYS A 206 0.02 -0.76 22.64
CA CYS A 206 0.14 0.67 22.87
C CYS A 206 -0.77 1.10 24.04
N THR A 207 -0.25 1.96 24.90
CA THR A 207 -1.03 2.56 25.99
C THR A 207 -1.75 3.83 25.56
N ASN A 208 -1.30 4.44 24.46
CA ASN A 208 -1.95 5.61 23.89
C ASN A 208 -3.22 5.13 23.15
N ASN A 209 -4.30 5.89 23.28
CA ASN A 209 -5.58 5.56 22.64
C ASN A 209 -5.79 6.36 21.33
N ASP A 210 -4.85 7.23 20.97
CA ASP A 210 -4.91 8.11 19.82
C ASP A 210 -3.69 7.94 18.90
N CYS A 211 -3.61 8.83 17.91
CA CYS A 211 -2.55 8.90 16.92
C CYS A 211 -1.73 10.22 17.03
N ALA A 212 -1.78 10.88 18.19
CA ALA A 212 -1.18 12.21 18.36
C ALA A 212 0.35 12.15 18.44
N ASP A 213 0.88 11.14 19.12
CA ASP A 213 2.32 10.92 19.24
C ASP A 213 2.84 10.07 18.08
N ARG A 214 3.42 10.73 17.07
CA ARG A 214 4.06 10.06 15.91
C ARG A 214 5.07 8.99 16.32
N SER A 215 5.75 9.14 17.45
CA SER A 215 6.74 8.17 17.90
C SER A 215 6.10 6.97 18.59
N ASN A 216 4.91 7.09 19.18
CA ASN A 216 4.24 6.01 19.91
C ASN A 216 2.71 6.05 19.77
N SER A 217 2.22 6.05 18.53
CA SER A 217 0.78 6.01 18.24
C SER A 217 0.18 4.61 18.36
N ARG A 218 -1.14 4.53 18.56
CA ARG A 218 -1.85 3.25 18.48
C ARG A 218 -1.92 2.72 17.06
N TYR A 219 -2.15 3.60 16.08
CA TYR A 219 -2.28 3.21 14.68
C TYR A 219 -1.25 3.91 13.81
N TYR A 220 -0.84 3.21 12.75
CA TYR A 220 0.06 3.74 11.72
C TYR A 220 -0.44 3.32 10.34
N LEU A 221 -0.41 4.25 9.39
CA LEU A 221 -0.50 3.92 7.98
C LEU A 221 0.87 3.44 7.51
N VAL A 222 0.90 2.30 6.82
CA VAL A 222 2.13 1.68 6.35
C VAL A 222 2.08 1.59 4.85
N VAL A 223 3.07 2.19 4.19
CA VAL A 223 3.21 2.23 2.73
C VAL A 223 4.40 1.39 2.29
N TYR A 224 4.16 0.41 1.45
CA TYR A 224 5.18 -0.47 0.87
C TYR A 224 4.75 -1.00 -0.49
N GLN A 225 5.71 -1.51 -1.25
CA GLN A 225 5.52 -1.94 -2.64
C GLN A 225 4.78 -3.29 -2.71
N TYR A 226 4.00 -3.52 -3.77
CA TYR A 226 3.35 -4.82 -4.01
C TYR A 226 4.35 -5.96 -4.24
N VAL A 227 5.54 -5.63 -4.74
CA VAL A 227 6.64 -6.55 -5.01
C VAL A 227 7.44 -6.93 -3.77
N ASP A 228 7.01 -6.48 -2.59
CA ASP A 228 7.66 -6.81 -1.34
C ASP A 228 6.74 -7.57 -0.38
N ARG A 229 7.35 -8.44 0.41
CA ARG A 229 6.74 -9.06 1.57
C ARG A 229 6.81 -8.13 2.78
N PHE A 230 5.66 -7.76 3.30
CA PHE A 230 5.54 -6.96 4.51
C PHE A 230 5.99 -7.73 5.77
N ASN A 231 6.58 -7.02 6.73
CA ASN A 231 7.00 -7.58 8.01
C ASN A 231 6.62 -6.67 9.20
N SER A 232 5.64 -7.11 10.00
CA SER A 232 5.18 -6.38 11.19
C SER A 232 6.24 -6.25 12.29
N ASP A 233 7.16 -7.21 12.41
CA ASP A 233 8.25 -7.14 13.39
C ASP A 233 9.27 -6.08 13.01
N MET A 234 9.41 -5.78 11.72
CA MET A 234 10.24 -4.67 11.24
C MET A 234 9.61 -3.32 11.59
N VAL A 235 8.28 -3.19 11.48
CA VAL A 235 7.55 -2.01 12.00
C VAL A 235 7.75 -1.85 13.50
N GLY A 236 7.61 -2.94 14.27
CA GLY A 236 7.84 -2.93 15.72
C GLY A 236 9.24 -2.44 16.11
N ARG A 237 10.28 -2.89 15.38
CA ARG A 237 11.65 -2.42 15.57
C ARG A 237 11.82 -0.94 15.24
N ALA A 238 11.29 -0.50 14.10
CA ALA A 238 11.38 0.91 13.69
C ALA A 238 10.77 1.86 14.72
N ILE A 239 9.58 1.54 15.25
CA ILE A 239 8.94 2.35 16.28
C ILE A 239 9.67 2.23 17.62
N GLN A 240 10.20 1.05 17.97
CA GLN A 240 11.02 0.89 19.17
C GLN A 240 12.28 1.77 19.14
N GLU A 241 12.94 1.92 17.99
CA GLU A 241 14.13 2.77 17.82
C GLU A 241 13.84 4.25 18.09
N LEU A 242 12.61 4.70 17.81
CA LEU A 242 12.15 6.06 18.14
C LEU A 242 11.86 6.26 19.64
N ASN A 243 11.79 5.18 20.43
CA ASN A 243 11.41 5.18 21.84
C ASN A 243 12.49 4.52 22.73
N PRO A 244 13.67 5.14 22.87
CA PRO A 244 14.72 4.61 23.72
C PRO A 244 14.23 4.46 25.17
N GLY A 245 14.45 3.29 25.75
CA GLY A 245 14.01 2.95 27.12
C GLY A 245 12.66 2.22 27.20
N MET A 246 11.88 2.15 26.12
CA MET A 246 10.69 1.29 26.09
C MET A 246 11.05 -0.17 25.81
N GLY A 247 10.43 -1.08 26.55
CA GLY A 247 10.64 -2.51 26.37
C GLY A 247 9.99 -3.04 25.08
N LYS A 248 10.67 -3.93 24.35
CA LYS A 248 10.21 -4.55 23.09
C LYS A 248 8.77 -5.06 23.12
N LYS A 249 8.31 -5.60 24.26
CA LYS A 249 6.94 -6.13 24.44
C LYS A 249 5.83 -5.07 24.24
N LYS A 250 6.16 -3.78 24.23
CA LYS A 250 5.21 -2.68 23.99
C LYS A 250 4.88 -2.45 22.52
N PHE A 251 5.59 -3.11 21.61
CA PHE A 251 5.43 -2.95 20.16
C PHE A 251 4.94 -4.26 19.56
N ASN A 252 3.62 -4.45 19.54
CA ASN A 252 2.97 -5.61 18.95
C ASN A 252 2.02 -5.16 17.84
N PHE A 253 2.55 -5.09 16.63
CA PHE A 253 1.83 -4.60 15.47
C PHE A 253 1.03 -5.70 14.78
N ARG A 254 -0.25 -5.44 14.55
CA ARG A 254 -1.17 -6.30 13.79
C ARG A 254 -1.91 -5.48 12.75
N LEU A 255 -2.44 -6.14 11.73
CA LEU A 255 -3.37 -5.47 10.82
C LEU A 255 -4.59 -5.05 11.63
N ALA A 256 -5.02 -3.79 11.47
CA ALA A 256 -6.24 -3.31 12.10
C ALA A 256 -7.46 -4.09 11.57
N ASP A 257 -8.49 -4.20 12.41
CA ASP A 257 -9.78 -4.74 11.97
C ASP A 257 -10.31 -3.94 10.76
N PRO A 258 -10.89 -4.59 9.73
CA PRO A 258 -11.36 -3.88 8.54
C PRO A 258 -12.38 -2.77 8.82
N ALA A 259 -13.30 -2.97 9.78
CA ALA A 259 -14.31 -1.97 10.11
C ALA A 259 -13.68 -0.78 10.84
N GLU A 260 -12.72 -1.04 11.74
CA GLU A 260 -11.98 0.04 12.41
C GLU A 260 -11.06 0.77 11.43
N ALA A 261 -10.43 0.07 10.49
CA ALA A 261 -9.62 0.68 9.44
C ALA A 261 -10.44 1.60 8.54
N GLU A 262 -11.63 1.16 8.10
CA GLU A 262 -12.54 2.00 7.32
C GLU A 262 -13.04 3.21 8.11
N LYS A 263 -13.37 3.03 9.39
CA LYS A 263 -13.78 4.12 10.28
C LYS A 263 -12.69 5.18 10.46
N LEU A 264 -11.44 4.77 10.66
CA LEU A 264 -10.31 5.68 10.91
C LEU A 264 -9.78 6.34 9.64
N THR A 265 -9.78 5.62 8.52
CA THR A 265 -9.29 6.13 7.23
C THR A 265 -10.39 6.82 6.42
N GLY A 266 -11.65 6.50 6.66
CA GLY A 266 -12.81 6.99 5.92
C GLY A 266 -13.10 6.23 4.62
N VAL A 267 -12.29 5.20 4.29
CA VAL A 267 -12.42 4.46 3.04
C VAL A 267 -12.14 2.98 3.22
N ARG A 268 -12.79 2.15 2.40
CA ARG A 268 -12.57 0.70 2.39
C ARG A 268 -11.16 0.32 1.90
N SER A 269 -10.78 -0.94 2.16
CA SER A 269 -9.54 -1.52 1.66
C SER A 269 -9.41 -1.39 0.13
N GLY A 270 -8.19 -1.14 -0.36
CA GLY A 270 -7.90 -0.87 -1.77
C GLY A 270 -8.16 0.58 -2.23
N ALA A 271 -8.81 1.41 -1.40
CA ALA A 271 -8.99 2.83 -1.67
C ALA A 271 -8.11 3.74 -0.80
N VAL A 272 -7.44 3.18 0.22
CA VAL A 272 -6.70 3.93 1.25
C VAL A 272 -5.51 4.69 0.65
N ALA A 273 -5.55 6.01 0.78
CA ALA A 273 -4.41 6.90 0.60
C ALA A 273 -3.66 7.06 1.94
N PRO A 274 -2.33 7.30 1.93
CA PRO A 274 -1.57 7.53 3.16
C PRO A 274 -1.68 8.98 3.67
N PHE A 275 -2.80 9.65 3.38
CA PHE A 275 -3.08 11.05 3.74
C PHE A 275 -4.59 11.29 3.67
N GLY A 276 -5.04 12.44 4.19
CA GLY A 276 -6.45 12.84 4.13
C GLY A 276 -7.43 11.86 4.78
N THR A 277 -6.98 11.12 5.79
CA THR A 277 -7.80 10.23 6.62
C THR A 277 -8.73 11.02 7.56
N VAL A 278 -9.74 10.35 8.14
CA VAL A 278 -10.72 10.99 9.04
C VAL A 278 -10.04 11.60 10.27
N ILE A 279 -9.07 10.89 10.84
CA ILE A 279 -8.17 11.42 11.85
C ILE A 279 -6.74 11.49 11.28
N PRO A 280 -5.86 12.38 11.75
CA PRO A 280 -4.45 12.34 11.41
C PRO A 280 -3.81 11.04 11.93
N ILE A 281 -3.25 10.22 11.04
CA ILE A 281 -2.56 8.97 11.39
C ILE A 281 -1.11 9.06 10.89
N PRO A 282 -0.11 8.84 11.76
CA PRO A 282 1.29 8.79 11.35
C PRO A 282 1.54 7.76 10.25
N VAL A 283 2.42 8.12 9.31
CA VAL A 283 2.79 7.26 8.19
C VAL A 283 4.17 6.66 8.42
N ILE A 284 4.30 5.38 8.09
CA ILE A 284 5.58 4.69 7.93
C ILE A 284 5.73 4.37 6.44
N LEU A 285 6.80 4.86 5.83
CA LEU A 285 7.15 4.65 4.43
C LEU A 285 8.30 3.64 4.33
N SER A 286 8.13 2.61 3.49
CA SER A 286 9.21 1.66 3.24
C SER A 286 10.38 2.32 2.53
N VAL A 287 11.59 2.02 3.00
CA VAL A 287 12.86 2.43 2.37
C VAL A 287 12.97 2.02 0.90
N GLY A 288 12.29 0.95 0.47
CA GLY A 288 12.27 0.55 -0.94
C GLY A 288 11.62 1.61 -1.86
N VAL A 289 10.64 2.37 -1.36
CA VAL A 289 9.94 3.40 -2.14
C VAL A 289 10.87 4.57 -2.48
N THR A 290 11.81 4.92 -1.59
CA THR A 290 12.77 6.00 -1.83
C THR A 290 13.87 5.63 -2.83
N GLN A 291 13.91 4.38 -3.28
CA GLN A 291 14.89 3.89 -4.25
C GLN A 291 14.31 3.80 -5.68
N LEU A 292 13.06 4.22 -5.86
CA LEU A 292 12.39 4.19 -7.16
C LEU A 292 13.00 5.22 -8.12
N VAL A 293 13.08 4.83 -9.39
CA VAL A 293 13.50 5.69 -10.50
C VAL A 293 12.47 5.54 -11.62
N PRO A 294 11.73 6.61 -11.97
CA PRO A 294 11.66 7.92 -11.30
C PRO A 294 11.15 7.85 -9.85
N PRO A 295 11.40 8.88 -9.01
CA PRO A 295 11.08 8.88 -7.57
C PRO A 295 9.59 9.14 -7.30
N ILE A 296 8.72 8.33 -7.91
CA ILE A 296 7.26 8.39 -7.77
C ILE A 296 6.71 7.04 -7.35
N PHE A 297 5.51 7.03 -6.80
CA PHE A 297 4.81 5.78 -6.48
C PHE A 297 3.29 5.96 -6.54
N TYR A 298 2.58 4.84 -6.66
CA TYR A 298 1.13 4.82 -6.81
C TYR A 298 0.47 4.14 -5.60
N VAL A 299 -0.56 4.76 -5.05
CA VAL A 299 -1.36 4.28 -3.90
C VAL A 299 -2.86 4.43 -4.18
N GLY A 300 -3.72 4.05 -3.22
CA GLY A 300 -5.15 4.30 -3.31
C GLY A 300 -5.48 5.79 -3.40
N GLY A 301 -6.47 6.16 -4.21
CA GLY A 301 -6.89 7.55 -4.43
C GLY A 301 -8.24 7.90 -3.81
N GLY A 302 -8.67 7.20 -2.76
CA GLY A 302 -9.97 7.43 -2.09
C GLY A 302 -11.15 6.66 -2.71
N HIS A 303 -10.93 5.96 -3.83
CA HIS A 303 -11.88 5.02 -4.41
C HIS A 303 -11.14 3.78 -4.92
N VAL A 304 -11.82 2.63 -5.02
CA VAL A 304 -11.18 1.38 -5.50
C VAL A 304 -10.74 1.48 -6.96
N ASP A 305 -11.43 2.31 -7.74
CA ASP A 305 -11.14 2.56 -9.15
C ASP A 305 -10.36 3.87 -9.36
N CYS A 306 -9.87 4.49 -8.28
CA CYS A 306 -9.03 5.68 -8.35
C CYS A 306 -7.69 5.42 -7.66
N LYS A 307 -6.60 5.78 -8.32
CA LYS A 307 -5.23 5.68 -7.81
C LYS A 307 -4.61 7.06 -7.75
N CYS A 308 -3.70 7.25 -6.80
CA CYS A 308 -2.97 8.49 -6.65
C CYS A 308 -1.49 8.23 -6.90
N ARG A 309 -0.93 8.93 -7.89
CA ARG A 309 0.52 9.03 -8.11
C ARG A 309 1.05 10.15 -7.22
N LEU A 310 2.13 9.87 -6.50
CA LEU A 310 2.80 10.80 -5.61
C LEU A 310 4.27 10.91 -5.96
N ASP A 311 4.83 12.12 -5.86
CA ASP A 311 6.27 12.32 -5.77
C ASP A 311 6.77 11.92 -4.38
N THR A 312 7.89 11.19 -4.32
CA THR A 312 8.39 10.61 -3.08
C THR A 312 8.94 11.66 -2.12
N GLU A 313 9.70 12.62 -2.63
CA GLU A 313 10.30 13.67 -1.79
C GLU A 313 9.23 14.63 -1.27
N GLU A 314 8.29 15.03 -2.13
CA GLU A 314 7.17 15.87 -1.75
C GLU A 314 6.31 15.18 -0.69
N PHE A 315 5.99 13.90 -0.90
CA PHE A 315 5.20 13.13 0.05
C PHE A 315 5.89 13.02 1.41
N MET A 316 7.18 12.69 1.44
CA MET A 316 7.94 12.60 2.69
C MET A 316 7.95 13.93 3.46
N ARG A 317 8.15 15.05 2.74
CA ARG A 317 8.15 16.38 3.32
C ARG A 317 6.80 16.75 3.95
N VAL A 318 5.69 16.50 3.24
CA VAL A 318 4.35 16.88 3.69
C VAL A 318 3.82 15.94 4.78
N SER A 319 3.97 14.64 4.59
CA SER A 319 3.45 13.63 5.55
C SER A 319 4.28 13.51 6.82
N ASN A 320 5.53 14.00 6.82
CA ASN A 320 6.51 13.75 7.87
C ASN A 320 6.65 12.24 8.16
N ALA A 321 6.64 11.41 7.10
CA ALA A 321 6.66 9.96 7.23
C ALA A 321 7.89 9.44 7.99
N ILE A 322 7.71 8.34 8.73
CA ILE A 322 8.81 7.56 9.31
C ILE A 322 9.37 6.67 8.20
N LEU A 323 10.60 6.94 7.78
CA LEU A 323 11.29 6.09 6.81
C LEU A 323 11.89 4.87 7.53
N ALA A 324 11.50 3.66 7.14
CA ALA A 324 11.99 2.45 7.79
C ALA A 324 12.04 1.23 6.85
N PRO A 325 12.98 0.29 7.07
CA PRO A 325 12.99 -0.98 6.35
C PRO A 325 11.89 -1.87 6.95
N ILE A 326 10.71 -1.88 6.34
CA ILE A 326 9.49 -2.58 6.85
C ILE A 326 9.02 -3.73 5.95
N SER A 327 9.75 -3.96 4.88
CA SER A 327 9.45 -4.96 3.87
C SER A 327 10.74 -5.60 3.35
N VAL A 328 10.60 -6.78 2.75
CA VAL A 328 11.68 -7.51 2.10
C VAL A 328 11.23 -7.78 0.67
N PRO A 329 12.05 -7.50 -0.36
CA PRO A 329 11.71 -7.83 -1.74
C PRO A 329 11.34 -9.31 -1.89
N LEU A 330 10.29 -9.59 -2.65
CA LEU A 330 9.92 -10.96 -3.02
C LEU A 330 11.00 -11.57 -3.92
N THR A 331 11.15 -12.89 -3.87
CA THR A 331 11.99 -13.61 -4.85
C THR A 331 11.34 -13.59 -6.22
N GLU A 332 12.10 -13.90 -7.27
CA GLU A 332 11.54 -13.92 -8.63
C GLU A 332 10.40 -14.95 -8.75
N GLU A 333 10.54 -16.10 -8.10
CA GLU A 333 9.52 -17.15 -8.09
C GLU A 333 8.24 -16.72 -7.34
N GLU A 334 8.39 -15.96 -6.24
CA GLU A 334 7.27 -15.38 -5.52
C GLU A 334 6.59 -14.27 -6.34
N LEU A 335 7.38 -13.50 -7.10
CA LEU A 335 6.86 -12.45 -7.98
C LEU A 335 6.06 -13.04 -9.12
N GLU A 336 6.57 -14.06 -9.83
CA GLU A 336 5.86 -14.72 -10.93
C GLU A 336 4.44 -15.16 -10.52
N GLN A 337 4.26 -15.67 -9.30
CA GLN A 337 2.95 -16.11 -8.79
C GLN A 337 1.93 -14.98 -8.55
N ILE A 338 2.39 -13.73 -8.38
CA ILE A 338 1.55 -12.55 -8.09
C ILE A 338 1.46 -11.63 -9.32
N ALA A 339 2.45 -11.73 -10.20
CA ALA A 339 2.67 -10.91 -11.37
C ALA A 339 1.94 -11.48 -12.61
N ASP A 340 1.69 -12.79 -12.67
CA ASP A 340 0.85 -13.45 -13.69
C ASP A 340 -0.58 -13.67 -13.21
#